data_AF-A0A2M7QGA6-F1
#
_entry.id   AF-A0A2M7QGA6-F1
#
_cell.length_a   1.000
_cell.length_b   1.000
_cell.length_c   1.000
_cell.angle_alpha   90.00
_cell.angle_beta   90.00
_cell.angle_gamma   90.00
#
_symmetry.space_group_name_H-M   'P 1'
#
loop_
_entity.id
_entity.type
_entity.pdbx_description
1 polymer ?
#
loop_
_entity_poly.entity_id
_entity_poly.type
_entity_poly.pdbx_seq_one_letter_code
_entity_poly.pdbx_strand_id
1 'polypeptide(L)'
;MKFLFKILFFISFFAILLWIISYTRGYRLDLGKKTLSSTGILSLTSYPKTAQVYLDGKLKGVTDLNLTLSPNHYQVEIKKDGYTSWSKKIVLKGELVVSLEAVLFPLNPSLSPLTNSGLVKAIPIDDTEKILVFVQKPDLEDLDKKNGLYL
;
A
#
# COMPACT_ATOMS: atom_id res chain seq x y z
N MET A 1 18.47 -3.02 -56.79
CA MET A 1 18.77 -3.83 -55.58
C MET A 1 19.05 -3.00 -54.32
N LYS A 2 19.84 -1.90 -54.37
CA LYS A 2 20.17 -1.07 -53.18
C LYS A 2 18.96 -0.39 -52.50
N PHE A 3 17.91 -0.05 -53.26
CA PHE A 3 16.69 0.57 -52.73
C PHE A 3 15.84 -0.39 -51.89
N LEU A 4 15.73 -1.65 -52.32
CA LEU A 4 14.98 -2.69 -51.62
C LEU A 4 15.60 -3.01 -50.25
N PHE A 5 16.94 -3.02 -50.18
CA PHE A 5 17.67 -3.23 -48.92
C PHE A 5 17.44 -2.09 -47.91
N LYS A 6 17.36 -0.84 -48.38
CA LYS A 6 17.04 0.32 -47.53
C LYS A 6 15.62 0.24 -46.97
N ILE A 7 14.66 -0.20 -47.77
CA ILE A 7 13.27 -0.40 -47.32
C ILE A 7 13.20 -1.51 -46.27
N LEU A 8 13.88 -2.64 -46.51
CA LEU A 8 13.91 -3.77 -45.56
C LEU A 8 14.52 -3.33 -44.21
N PHE A 9 15.61 -2.56 -44.25
CA PHE A 9 16.25 -2.02 -43.06
C PHE A 9 15.31 -1.08 -42.28
N PHE A 10 14.57 -0.22 -42.99
CA PHE A 10 13.61 0.69 -42.37
C PHE A 10 12.43 -0.07 -41.72
N ILE A 11 11.90 -1.10 -42.39
CA ILE A 11 10.84 -1.95 -41.81
C ILE A 11 11.34 -2.69 -40.57
N SER A 12 12.55 -3.25 -40.62
CA SER A 12 13.16 -3.93 -39.48
C SER A 12 13.38 -2.97 -38.31
N PHE A 13 13.83 -1.74 -38.57
CA PHE A 13 13.99 -0.72 -37.55
C PHE A 13 12.67 -0.41 -36.84
N PHE A 14 11.59 -0.19 -37.59
CA PHE A 14 10.26 0.04 -37.00
C PHE A 14 9.71 -1.18 -36.26
N ALA A 15 9.97 -2.40 -36.75
CA ALA A 15 9.56 -3.63 -36.08
C ALA A 15 10.29 -3.82 -34.74
N ILE A 16 11.61 -3.57 -34.70
CA ILE A 16 12.42 -3.63 -33.47
C ILE A 16 11.96 -2.55 -32.50
N LEU A 17 11.68 -1.33 -32.98
CA LEU A 17 11.18 -0.25 -32.14
C LEU A 17 9.82 -0.60 -31.51
N LEU A 18 8.87 -1.10 -32.30
CA LEU A 18 7.58 -1.58 -31.82
C LEU A 18 7.74 -2.72 -30.80
N TRP A 19 8.68 -3.63 -31.04
CA TRP A 19 8.96 -4.73 -30.12
C TRP A 19 9.51 -4.24 -28.78
N ILE A 20 10.45 -3.29 -28.78
CA ILE A 20 10.98 -2.66 -27.56
C ILE A 20 9.88 -1.92 -26.79
N ILE A 21 9.05 -1.13 -27.48
CA ILE A 21 7.93 -0.42 -26.86
C ILE A 21 6.93 -1.41 -26.23
N SER A 22 6.63 -2.50 -26.93
CA SER A 22 5.77 -3.55 -26.38
C SER A 22 6.40 -4.19 -25.14
N TYR A 23 7.70 -4.45 -25.16
CA TYR A 23 8.42 -5.03 -24.02
C TYR A 23 8.42 -4.09 -22.79
N THR A 24 8.68 -2.80 -22.97
CA THR A 24 8.70 -1.83 -21.86
C THR A 24 7.31 -1.54 -21.29
N ARG A 25 6.25 -1.68 -22.08
CA ARG A 25 4.85 -1.59 -21.60
C ARG A 25 4.40 -2.80 -20.80
N GLY A 26 5.27 -3.80 -20.60
CA GLY A 26 4.96 -4.98 -19.78
C GLY A 26 4.08 -6.00 -20.49
N TYR A 27 4.04 -5.99 -21.83
CA TYR A 27 3.41 -7.06 -22.59
C TYR A 27 4.27 -8.31 -22.52
N ARG A 28 3.68 -9.40 -22.01
CA ARG A 28 4.30 -10.72 -21.98
C ARG A 28 3.56 -11.64 -22.93
N LEU A 29 4.30 -12.28 -23.84
CA LEU A 29 3.76 -13.33 -24.70
C LEU A 29 3.59 -14.59 -23.86
N ASP A 30 2.34 -14.97 -23.60
CA ASP A 30 2.03 -16.26 -22.98
C ASP A 30 1.90 -17.31 -24.10
N LEU A 31 2.98 -18.05 -24.36
CA LEU A 31 3.02 -19.08 -25.41
C LEU A 31 2.04 -20.24 -25.15
N GLY A 32 1.59 -20.43 -23.91
CA GLY A 32 0.60 -21.45 -23.58
C GLY A 32 -0.81 -21.10 -24.05
N LYS A 33 -1.17 -19.82 -24.00
CA LYS A 33 -2.52 -19.34 -24.37
C LYS A 33 -2.57 -18.64 -25.73
N LYS A 34 -1.42 -18.41 -26.37
CA LYS A 34 -1.29 -17.59 -27.59
C LYS A 34 -1.92 -16.19 -27.43
N THR A 35 -1.95 -15.67 -26.20
CA THR A 35 -2.51 -14.35 -25.88
C THR A 35 -1.39 -13.39 -25.50
N LEU A 36 -1.47 -12.17 -26.01
CA LEU A 36 -0.68 -11.04 -25.54
C LEU A 36 -1.38 -10.47 -24.31
N SER A 37 -0.83 -10.68 -23.11
CA SER A 37 -1.39 -10.10 -21.88
C SER A 37 -0.43 -9.06 -21.29
N SER A 38 -1.00 -7.97 -20.79
CA SER A 38 -0.26 -6.96 -20.05
C SER A 38 -0.21 -7.32 -18.57
N THR A 39 0.88 -7.01 -17.88
CA THR A 39 0.97 -7.16 -16.42
C THR A 39 0.67 -5.85 -15.69
N GLY A 40 0.18 -5.95 -14.46
CA GLY A 40 0.08 -4.82 -13.53
C GLY A 40 1.12 -4.93 -12.41
N ILE A 41 1.38 -3.82 -11.73
CA ILE A 41 2.27 -3.77 -10.56
C ILE A 41 1.43 -3.46 -9.32
N LEU A 42 1.59 -4.26 -8.28
CA LEU A 42 1.00 -4.05 -6.97
C LEU A 42 2.09 -3.65 -5.98
N SER A 43 2.06 -2.43 -5.48
CA SER A 43 2.99 -1.90 -4.48
C SER A 43 2.36 -1.95 -3.10
N LEU A 44 3.04 -2.59 -2.15
CA LEU A 44 2.50 -2.92 -0.82
C LEU A 44 3.40 -2.36 0.27
N THR A 45 2.89 -1.37 0.99
CA THR A 45 3.57 -0.74 2.13
C THR A 45 2.74 -0.91 3.39
N SER A 46 3.40 -0.86 4.55
CA SER A 46 2.68 -0.86 5.83
C SER A 46 3.36 -0.03 6.90
N TYR A 47 2.54 0.42 7.84
CA TYR A 47 2.96 0.96 9.12
C TYR A 47 2.35 0.11 10.25
N PRO A 48 3.16 -0.54 11.09
CA PRO A 48 4.63 -0.60 11.08
C PRO A 48 5.20 -1.38 9.87
N LYS A 49 6.49 -1.12 9.56
CA LYS A 49 7.24 -1.82 8.49
C LYS A 49 7.45 -3.30 8.82
N THR A 50 7.84 -4.10 7.82
CA THR A 50 8.14 -5.53 7.98
C THR A 50 6.90 -6.31 8.45
N ALA A 51 5.78 -6.13 7.75
CA ALA A 51 4.59 -6.94 7.89
C ALA A 51 4.56 -8.01 6.78
N GLN A 52 4.10 -9.21 7.09
CA GLN A 52 3.95 -10.30 6.13
C GLN A 52 2.82 -10.01 5.15
N VAL A 53 3.07 -10.23 3.87
CA VAL A 53 2.14 -9.99 2.77
C VAL A 53 1.65 -11.33 2.23
N TYR A 54 0.34 -11.52 2.27
CA TYR A 54 -0.36 -12.66 1.71
C TYR A 54 -1.20 -12.21 0.51
N LEU A 55 -1.14 -12.98 -0.56
CA LEU A 55 -1.95 -12.79 -1.76
C LEU A 55 -2.74 -14.08 -2.00
N ASP A 56 -4.07 -13.98 -1.96
CA ASP A 56 -4.99 -15.13 -2.04
C ASP A 56 -4.62 -16.25 -1.06
N GLY A 57 -4.25 -15.88 0.16
CA GLY A 57 -3.84 -16.80 1.23
C GLY A 57 -2.41 -17.33 1.12
N LYS A 58 -1.63 -16.97 0.09
CA LYS A 58 -0.23 -17.40 -0.08
C LYS A 58 0.74 -16.30 0.34
N LEU A 59 1.70 -16.64 1.20
CA LEU A 59 2.78 -15.73 1.59
C LEU A 59 3.62 -15.35 0.36
N LYS A 60 3.77 -14.05 0.11
CA LYS A 60 4.58 -13.49 -0.99
C LYS A 60 5.86 -12.84 -0.49
N GLY A 61 5.91 -12.43 0.77
CA GLY A 61 7.08 -11.78 1.37
C GLY A 61 6.67 -10.85 2.50
N VAL A 62 7.45 -9.78 2.70
CA VAL A 62 7.19 -8.72 3.69
C VAL A 62 6.98 -7.37 3.00
N THR A 63 6.37 -6.40 3.70
CA THR A 63 6.05 -5.06 3.16
C THR A 63 7.28 -4.21 2.79
N ASP A 64 7.02 -3.18 1.98
CA ASP A 64 7.93 -2.52 1.02
C ASP A 64 8.20 -3.43 -0.20
N LEU A 65 7.16 -4.14 -0.66
CA LEU A 65 7.22 -5.15 -1.74
C LEU A 65 6.43 -4.70 -2.97
N ASN A 66 7.04 -4.86 -4.14
CA ASN A 66 6.40 -4.66 -5.44
C ASN A 66 6.22 -6.01 -6.14
N LEU A 67 4.97 -6.34 -6.48
CA LEU A 67 4.61 -7.58 -7.16
C LEU A 67 4.15 -7.28 -8.58
N THR A 68 4.79 -7.88 -9.59
CA THR A 68 4.29 -7.88 -10.97
C THR A 68 3.36 -9.06 -11.16
N LEU A 69 2.09 -8.80 -11.43
CA LEU A 69 1.03 -9.82 -11.47
C LEU A 69 0.21 -9.67 -12.76
N SER A 70 -0.43 -10.77 -13.16
CA SER A 70 -1.40 -10.72 -14.26
C SER A 70 -2.66 -9.96 -13.83
N PRO A 71 -3.42 -9.36 -14.75
CA PRO A 71 -4.64 -8.65 -14.41
C PRO A 71 -5.68 -9.63 -13.88
N ASN A 72 -6.08 -9.46 -12.62
CA ASN A 72 -7.10 -10.27 -11.98
C ASN A 72 -7.60 -9.58 -10.69
N HIS A 73 -8.59 -10.22 -10.06
CA HIS A 73 -9.01 -9.92 -8.70
C HIS A 73 -8.08 -10.62 -7.73
N TYR A 74 -7.53 -9.86 -6.78
CA TYR A 74 -6.66 -10.39 -5.74
C TYR A 74 -7.20 -10.01 -4.37
N GLN A 75 -7.13 -10.96 -3.44
CA GLN A 75 -7.31 -10.70 -2.03
C GLN A 75 -5.93 -10.49 -1.39
N VAL A 76 -5.68 -9.26 -0.98
CA VAL A 76 -4.44 -8.88 -0.29
C VAL A 76 -4.71 -8.91 1.19
N GLU A 77 -3.84 -9.59 1.94
CA GLU A 77 -3.86 -9.58 3.40
C GLU A 77 -2.46 -9.25 3.92
N ILE A 78 -2.37 -8.31 4.84
CA ILE A 78 -1.13 -7.88 5.48
C ILE A 78 -1.25 -8.16 6.97
N LYS A 79 -0.28 -8.91 7.50
CA LYS A 79 -0.26 -9.41 8.87
C LYS A 79 1.07 -9.12 9.52
N LYS A 80 1.04 -8.79 10.81
CA LYS A 80 2.25 -8.68 11.61
C LYS A 80 1.97 -9.18 13.02
N ASP A 81 2.91 -9.92 13.58
CA ASP A 81 2.77 -10.48 14.91
C ASP A 81 2.58 -9.38 15.96
N GLY A 82 1.55 -9.52 16.79
CA GLY A 82 1.16 -8.52 17.80
C GLY A 82 0.32 -7.35 17.26
N TYR A 83 -0.06 -7.36 15.98
CA TYR A 83 -0.90 -6.33 15.35
C TYR A 83 -2.15 -6.92 14.70
N THR A 84 -3.15 -6.07 14.45
CA THR A 84 -4.36 -6.40 13.69
C THR A 84 -4.01 -6.77 12.25
N SER A 85 -4.73 -7.72 11.66
CA SER A 85 -4.62 -7.99 10.22
C SER A 85 -5.37 -6.94 9.40
N TRP A 86 -4.80 -6.59 8.25
CA TRP A 86 -5.44 -5.74 7.26
C TRP A 86 -5.74 -6.56 6.01
N SER A 87 -6.94 -6.44 5.45
CA SER A 87 -7.34 -7.19 4.27
C SER A 87 -8.13 -6.31 3.31
N LYS A 88 -7.81 -6.41 2.02
CA LYS A 88 -8.50 -5.66 0.96
C LYS A 88 -8.56 -6.48 -0.33
N LYS A 89 -9.74 -6.53 -0.93
CA LYS A 89 -9.94 -7.07 -2.28
C LYS A 89 -9.70 -5.97 -3.30
N ILE A 90 -8.83 -6.22 -4.27
CA ILE A 90 -8.48 -5.28 -5.33
C ILE A 90 -8.65 -5.89 -6.71
N VAL A 91 -8.92 -5.04 -7.70
CA VAL A 91 -8.94 -5.41 -9.11
C VAL A 91 -7.69 -4.84 -9.75
N LEU A 92 -6.73 -5.71 -10.06
CA LEU A 92 -5.53 -5.30 -10.76
C LEU A 92 -5.79 -5.36 -12.27
N LYS A 93 -5.59 -4.23 -12.93
CA LYS A 93 -5.62 -4.12 -14.39
C LYS A 93 -4.20 -4.08 -14.94
N GLY A 94 -4.02 -4.52 -16.18
CA GLY A 94 -2.73 -4.47 -16.85
C GLY A 94 -2.30 -3.04 -17.14
N GLU A 95 -0.99 -2.82 -17.31
CA GLU A 95 -0.36 -1.50 -17.52
C GLU A 95 -0.54 -0.51 -16.35
N LEU A 96 -1.15 -0.93 -15.24
CA LEU A 96 -1.44 -0.07 -14.10
C LEU A 96 -0.62 -0.47 -12.86
N VAL A 97 -0.29 0.55 -12.07
CA VAL A 97 0.32 0.41 -10.75
C VAL A 97 -0.75 0.71 -9.70
N VAL A 98 -1.00 -0.23 -8.80
CA VAL A 98 -1.88 -0.06 -7.65
C VAL A 98 -1.03 -0.03 -6.40
N SER A 99 -1.09 1.06 -5.66
CA SER A 99 -0.40 1.20 -4.38
C SER A 99 -1.38 1.00 -3.23
N LEU A 100 -1.03 0.12 -2.30
CA LEU A 100 -1.81 -0.15 -1.09
C LEU A 100 -0.93 0.11 0.12
N GLU A 101 -1.41 0.99 0.98
CA GLU A 101 -0.81 1.32 2.26
C GLU A 101 -1.69 0.77 3.38
N ALA A 102 -1.13 -0.07 4.23
CA ALA A 102 -1.81 -0.67 5.36
C ALA A 102 -1.31 -0.10 6.68
N VAL A 103 -2.21 0.43 7.50
CA VAL A 103 -1.93 0.81 8.88
C VAL A 103 -2.44 -0.30 9.80
N LEU A 104 -1.55 -0.92 10.56
CA LEU A 104 -1.88 -1.99 11.50
C LEU A 104 -1.82 -1.46 12.92
N PHE A 105 -2.79 -1.83 13.75
CA PHE A 105 -2.88 -1.42 15.14
C PHE A 105 -2.38 -2.55 16.06
N PRO A 106 -1.66 -2.25 17.15
CA PRO A 106 -1.23 -3.27 18.09
C PRO A 106 -2.44 -3.93 18.75
N LEU A 107 -2.41 -5.25 18.95
CA LEU A 107 -3.49 -5.99 19.62
C LEU A 107 -3.54 -5.68 21.13
N ASN A 108 -2.38 -5.39 21.72
CA ASN A 108 -2.25 -5.04 23.13
C ASN A 108 -1.63 -3.63 23.23
N PRO A 109 -2.40 -2.55 22.98
CA PRO A 109 -1.90 -1.20 23.16
C PRO A 109 -1.55 -0.98 24.63
N SER A 110 -0.35 -0.47 24.90
CA SER A 110 -0.04 0.06 26.23
C SER A 110 -0.80 1.37 26.40
N LEU A 111 -1.66 1.46 27.41
CA LEU A 111 -2.34 2.70 27.79
C LEU A 111 -1.30 3.65 28.40
N SER A 112 -0.52 4.34 27.57
CA SER A 112 0.30 5.46 27.99
C SER A 112 -0.51 6.76 27.88
N PRO A 113 -0.35 7.70 28.81
CA PRO A 113 -0.96 9.01 28.65
C PRO A 113 -0.33 9.70 27.43
N LEU A 114 -1.14 10.09 26.43
CA LEU A 114 -0.69 11.00 25.36
C LEU A 114 -0.38 12.39 25.92
N THR A 115 -1.00 12.73 27.05
CA THR A 115 -0.90 14.03 27.68
C THR A 115 -0.74 13.87 29.19
N ASN A 116 0.24 14.56 29.78
CA ASN A 116 0.42 14.61 31.23
C ASN A 116 -0.25 15.85 31.86
N SER A 117 -1.12 16.52 31.11
CA SER A 117 -1.62 17.87 31.42
C SER A 117 -2.98 17.88 32.13
N GLY A 118 -3.53 16.74 32.54
CA GLY A 118 -4.90 16.68 33.10
C GLY A 118 -6.00 16.90 32.05
N LEU A 119 -5.66 16.68 30.77
CA LEU A 119 -6.59 16.78 29.65
C LEU A 119 -7.57 15.62 29.68
N VAL A 120 -8.85 15.91 29.87
CA VAL A 120 -9.92 14.91 30.00
C VAL A 120 -10.61 14.67 28.66
N LYS A 121 -10.77 15.73 27.86
CA LYS A 121 -11.48 15.66 26.58
C LYS A 121 -11.03 16.76 25.63
N ALA A 122 -10.89 16.43 24.36
CA ALA A 122 -10.69 17.38 23.28
C ALA A 122 -11.80 17.16 22.25
N ILE A 123 -12.50 18.23 21.88
CA ILE A 123 -13.59 18.18 20.89
C ILE A 123 -13.22 19.16 19.77
N PRO A 124 -13.07 18.70 18.52
CA PRO A 124 -12.92 19.62 17.40
C PRO A 124 -14.20 20.45 17.24
N ILE A 125 -14.05 21.75 16.97
CA ILE A 125 -15.19 22.60 16.62
C ILE A 125 -15.31 22.56 15.09
N ASP A 126 -16.41 21.99 14.59
CA ASP A 126 -16.69 21.91 13.16
C ASP A 126 -16.52 23.28 12.48
N ASP A 127 -15.99 23.28 11.26
CA ASP A 127 -15.72 24.48 10.45
C ASP A 127 -14.66 25.45 11.03
N THR A 128 -13.85 25.02 12.01
CA THR A 128 -12.69 25.80 12.48
C THR A 128 -11.46 24.93 12.75
N GLU A 129 -10.27 25.52 12.70
CA GLU A 129 -9.01 24.87 13.17
C GLU A 129 -8.88 24.85 14.70
N LYS A 130 -9.98 25.14 15.43
CA LYS A 130 -9.97 25.25 16.89
C LYS A 130 -10.48 23.98 17.53
N ILE A 131 -9.93 23.66 18.69
CA ILE A 131 -10.30 22.51 19.49
C ILE A 131 -10.72 23.02 20.87
N LEU A 132 -11.88 22.59 21.35
CA LEU A 132 -12.29 22.79 22.74
C LEU A 132 -11.63 21.74 23.61
N VAL A 133 -10.96 22.22 24.65
CA VAL A 133 -10.10 21.40 25.47
C VAL A 133 -10.55 21.49 26.92
N PHE A 134 -10.94 20.35 27.50
CA PHE A 134 -11.37 20.24 28.88
C PHE A 134 -10.20 19.76 29.73
N VAL A 135 -9.73 20.62 30.64
CA VAL A 135 -8.63 20.34 31.56
C VAL A 135 -9.18 20.28 32.98
N GLN A 136 -8.95 19.18 33.68
CA GLN A 136 -9.26 19.06 35.10
C GLN A 136 -8.03 19.49 35.89
N LYS A 137 -8.18 20.55 36.71
CA LYS A 137 -7.10 21.04 37.57
C LYS A 137 -6.78 19.95 38.59
N PRO A 138 -5.53 19.46 38.69
CA PRO A 138 -5.18 18.45 39.68
C PRO A 138 -5.29 19.07 41.07
N ASP A 139 -6.09 18.47 41.95
CA ASP A 139 -6.03 18.76 43.38
C ASP A 139 -4.71 18.24 43.95
N LEU A 140 -4.11 18.98 44.88
CA LEU A 140 -2.76 18.73 45.41
C LEU A 140 -2.61 17.36 46.11
N GLU A 141 -3.72 16.71 46.48
CA GLU A 141 -3.76 15.36 47.05
C GLU A 141 -3.85 14.23 46.01
N ASP A 142 -4.11 14.56 44.74
CA ASP A 142 -4.49 13.62 43.68
C ASP A 142 -3.44 13.50 42.56
N LEU A 143 -2.18 13.89 42.84
CA LEU A 143 -1.07 13.87 41.88
C LEU A 143 -0.73 12.46 41.34
N ASP A 144 -1.17 11.41 42.02
CA ASP A 144 -1.02 10.01 41.58
C ASP A 144 -2.17 9.53 40.68
N LYS A 145 -3.26 10.31 40.52
CA LYS A 145 -4.32 9.97 39.57
C LYS A 145 -3.86 10.30 38.14
N LYS A 146 -3.87 9.24 37.35
CA LYS A 146 -3.72 9.18 35.90
C LYS A 146 -4.73 10.12 35.19
N ASN A 147 -4.40 11.41 35.10
CA ASN A 147 -5.22 12.45 34.48
C ASN A 147 -4.65 12.80 33.10
N GLY A 148 -5.23 12.24 32.04
CA GLY A 148 -4.81 12.50 30.66
C GLY A 148 -5.66 11.75 29.63
N LEU A 149 -5.46 12.06 28.35
CA LEU A 149 -5.99 11.25 27.25
C LEU A 149 -5.11 10.01 27.09
N TYR A 150 -5.73 8.84 27.03
CA TYR A 150 -5.06 7.54 26.87
C TYR A 150 -5.30 6.99 25.45
N LEU A 151 -4.33 6.24 24.93
CA LEU A 151 -4.44 5.48 23.67
C LEU A 151 -4.90 4.06 23.95
#